data_AF-A0A066UJD0-F1
#
_entry.id   AF-A0A066UJD0-F1
#
_cell.length_a   1.000
_cell.length_b   1.000
_cell.length_c   1.000
_cell.angle_alpha   90.00
_cell.angle_beta   90.00
_cell.angle_gamma   90.00
#
_symmetry.space_group_name_H-M   'P 1'
#
loop_
_entity.id
_entity.type
_entity.pdbx_description
1 polymer ?
#
loop_
_entity_poly.entity_id
_entity_poly.type
_entity_poly.pdbx_seq_one_letter_code
_entity_poly.pdbx_strand_id
1 'polypeptide(L)' 'MKKTFKNVSPESGEITVQLDQAKLSFHVESGAEFTLESSEGADVVFSSASPDVNLVIEPV' A
#
# COMPACT_ATOMS: atom_id res chain seq x y z
N MET A 1 -12.88 6.20 6.52
CA MET A 1 -12.63 6.22 5.06
C MET A 1 -12.36 4.81 4.58
N LYS A 2 -12.93 4.40 3.44
CA LYS A 2 -12.66 3.13 2.78
C LYS A 2 -12.08 3.42 1.40
N LYS A 3 -10.84 3.00 1.13
CA LYS A 3 -10.16 3.20 -0.16
C LYS A 3 -9.51 1.91 -0.64
N THR A 4 -9.70 1.61 -1.91
CA THR A 4 -9.06 0.47 -2.58
C THR A 4 -7.84 0.96 -3.34
N PHE A 5 -6.78 0.16 -3.28
CA PHE A 5 -5.52 0.41 -3.96
C PHE A 5 -5.12 -0.82 -4.76
N LYS A 6 -4.33 -0.59 -5.81
CA LYS A 6 -3.79 -1.63 -6.67
C LYS A 6 -2.29 -1.48 -6.81
N ASN A 7 -1.58 -2.60 -6.76
CA ASN A 7 -0.23 -2.65 -7.29
C ASN A 7 -0.29 -2.70 -8.82
N VAL A 8 -0.01 -1.58 -9.47
CA VAL A 8 0.01 -1.46 -10.94
C VAL A 8 1.39 -1.73 -11.53
N SER A 9 2.41 -1.93 -10.69
CA SER A 9 3.74 -2.33 -11.14
C SER A 9 3.77 -3.80 -11.56
N PRO A 10 4.66 -4.19 -12.51
CA PRO A 10 4.85 -5.59 -12.88
C PRO A 10 5.56 -6.41 -11.80
N GLU A 11 6.15 -5.77 -10.79
CA GLU A 11 6.83 -6.41 -9.69
C GLU A 11 5.90 -6.72 -8.50
N SER A 12 6.23 -7.76 -7.74
CA SER A 12 5.66 -8.08 -6.43
C SER A 12 6.66 -7.71 -5.33
N GLY A 13 6.17 -7.36 -4.14
CA GLY A 13 7.08 -7.06 -3.03
C GLY A 13 6.41 -6.62 -1.74
N GLU A 14 7.24 -6.36 -0.73
CA GLU A 14 6.78 -5.88 0.58
C GLU A 14 6.57 -4.37 0.57
N ILE A 15 5.37 -3.95 0.99
CA ILE A 15 5.08 -2.55 1.30
C ILE A 15 4.84 -2.37 2.79
N THR A 16 5.12 -1.17 3.29
CA THR A 16 4.65 -0.70 4.59
C THR A 16 3.68 0.45 4.39
N VAL A 17 2.47 0.27 4.91
CA VAL A 17 1.42 1.28 4.98
C VAL A 17 1.44 1.89 6.38
N GLN A 18 1.63 3.20 6.46
CA GLN A 18 1.43 3.94 7.68
C GLN A 18 0.06 4.63 7.66
N LEU A 19 -0.72 4.39 8.71
CA LEU A 19 -2.03 4.98 8.98
C LEU A 19 -1.95 5.66 10.36
N ASP A 20 -1.83 6.98 10.39
CA ASP A 20 -1.56 7.76 11.60
C ASP A 20 -0.35 7.22 12.38
N GLN A 21 -0.58 6.56 13.54
CA GLN A 21 0.45 5.93 14.38
C GLN A 21 0.63 4.43 14.13
N ALA A 22 -0.26 3.80 13.36
CA ALA A 22 -0.18 2.38 13.03
C ALA A 22 0.67 2.16 11.77
N LYS A 23 1.48 1.10 11.79
CA LYS A 23 2.24 0.62 10.63
C LYS A 23 1.88 -0.83 10.37
N LEU A 24 1.55 -1.13 9.12
CA LEU A 24 1.26 -2.48 8.64
C LEU A 24 2.20 -2.79 7.48
N SER A 25 2.88 -3.92 7.54
CA SER A 25 3.74 -4.40 6.45
C SER A 25 3.19 -5.70 5.90
N PHE A 26 3.14 -5.82 4.58
CA PHE A 26 2.66 -7.02 3.90
C PHE A 26 3.19 -7.11 2.45
N HIS A 27 3.19 -8.34 1.95
CA HIS A 27 3.46 -8.64 0.55
C HIS A 27 2.28 -8.25 -0.34
N VAL A 28 2.56 -7.58 -1.45
CA VAL A 28 1.57 -7.30 -2.50
C VAL A 28 2.06 -7.86 -3.84
N GLU A 29 1.27 -8.73 -4.43
CA GLU A 29 1.55 -9.29 -5.75
C GLU A 29 1.29 -8.26 -6.86
N SER A 30 1.96 -8.38 -7.99
CA SER A 30 1.67 -7.60 -9.20
C SER A 30 0.18 -7.76 -9.59
N GLY A 31 -0.51 -6.63 -9.76
CA GLY A 31 -1.93 -6.59 -10.11
C GLY A 31 -2.89 -6.87 -8.96
N ALA A 32 -2.40 -7.17 -7.75
CA ALA A 32 -3.26 -7.37 -6.59
C ALA A 32 -3.93 -6.07 -6.13
N GLU A 33 -5.15 -6.22 -5.63
CA GLU A 33 -5.94 -5.13 -5.06
C GLU A 33 -6.15 -5.37 -3.56
N PHE A 34 -6.08 -4.31 -2.77
CA PHE A 34 -6.32 -4.35 -1.35
C PHE A 34 -7.11 -3.11 -0.90
N THR A 35 -7.81 -3.24 0.21
CA THR A 35 -8.66 -2.16 0.74
C THR A 35 -8.19 -1.75 2.13
N LEU A 36 -8.05 -0.44 2.34
CA LEU A 36 -7.76 0.15 3.64
C LEU A 36 -9.03 0.79 4.20
N GLU A 37 -9.36 0.41 5.43
CA GLU A 37 -10.44 1.00 6.22
C GLU A 37 -9.83 1.73 7.42
N SER A 38 -10.03 3.04 7.48
CA SER A 38 -9.48 3.92 8.52
C SER A 38 -10.54 4.88 9.07
N SER A 39 -10.21 5.64 10.10
CA SER A 39 -10.96 6.84 10.49
C SER A 39 -11.02 7.85 9.34
N GLU A 40 -12.01 8.75 9.38
CA GLU A 40 -12.09 9.88 8.45
C GLU A 40 -10.96 10.88 8.72
N GLY A 41 -10.29 11.36 7.67
CA GLY A 41 -9.15 12.29 7.79
C GLY A 41 -7.80 11.67 8.12
N ALA A 42 -7.69 10.34 8.18
CA ALA A 42 -6.40 9.67 8.42
C ALA A 42 -5.43 9.88 7.25
N ASP A 43 -4.17 10.20 7.57
CA ASP A 43 -3.10 10.31 6.59
C ASP A 43 -2.56 8.91 6.26
N VAL A 44 -2.46 8.62 4.96
CA VAL A 44 -1.96 7.33 4.45
C VAL A 44 -0.63 7.56 3.74
N VAL A 45 0.42 6.89 4.19
CA VAL A 45 1.73 6.93 3.56
C VAL A 45 2.16 5.51 3.18
N PHE A 46 2.55 5.34 1.92
CA PHE A 46 3.10 4.09 1.41
C PHE A 46 4.62 4.18 1.32
N SER A 47 5.30 3.11 1.68
CA SER A 47 6.75 2.96 1.51
C SER A 47 7.07 1.54 1.07
N SER A 48 8.02 1.39 0.14
CA SER A 48 8.58 0.09 -0.21
C SER A 48 9.62 -0.30 0.84
N ALA A 49 9.62 -1.57 1.26
CA ALA A 49 10.66 -2.08 2.15
C ALA A 49 11.96 -2.43 1.39
N SER A 50 11.89 -2.58 0.06
CA SER A 50 13.02 -3.03 -0.76
C SER A 50 13.48 -1.93 -1.73
N PRO A 51 14.75 -1.50 -1.68
CA PRO A 51 15.26 -0.45 -2.57
C PRO A 51 15.35 -0.92 -4.04
N ASP A 52 15.40 -2.22 -4.28
CA ASP A 52 15.54 -2.82 -5.62
C ASP A 52 14.20 -3.08 -6.31
N VAL A 53 13.07 -2.86 -5.62
CA VAL A 53 11.72 -3.14 -6.14
C VAL A 53 10.93 -1.83 -6.20
N ASN A 54 10.57 -1.42 -7.41
CA ASN A 54 9.83 -0.19 -7.65
C ASN A 54 8.32 -0.45 -7.71
N LEU A 55 7.69 -0.63 -6.54
CA LEU A 55 6.25 -0.83 -6.45
C LEU A 55 5.49 0.47 -6.69
N VAL A 56 4.48 0.42 -7.55
CA VAL A 56 3.59 1.55 -7.84
C VAL A 56 2.19 1.22 -7.33
N ILE A 57 1.77 1.94 -6.28
CA ILE A 57 0.48 1.75 -5.62
C ILE A 57 -0.45 2.92 -5.97
N GLU A 58 -1.53 2.62 -6.68
CA GLU A 58 -2.50 3.62 -7.13
C GLU A 58 -3.88 3.36 -6.54
N PRO A 59 -4.68 4.41 -6.26
CA PRO A 59 -6.09 4.24 -5.92
C PRO A 59 -6.87 3.69 -7.12
N VAL A 60 -7.86 2.83 -6.84
CA VAL A 60 -8.79 2.27 -7.84
C VAL A 60 -10.10 3.06 -7.84
#